data_AF-A0A660VBF3-F1
#
_entry.id   AF-A0A660VBF3-F1
#
_cell.length_a   1.000
_cell.length_b   1.000
_cell.length_c   1.000
_cell.angle_alpha   90.00
_cell.angle_beta   90.00
_cell.angle_gamma   90.00
#
_symmetry.space_group_name_H-M   'P 1'
#
loop_
_entity.id
_entity.type
_entity.pdbx_description
1 polymer ?
#
loop_
_entity_poly.entity_id
_entity_poly.type
_entity_poly.pdbx_seq_one_letter_code
_entity_poly.pdbx_strand_id
1 'polypeptide(L)'
;MAWQLLFILWLVTVHTDYYVEEVYVMRDAIEGVVGYAFLIAMTLTSFRFARKHLKPRQWRLLHLSGIYFLWAYAFSVYWWELFYYPDPVVIDYIYYWGGFLAWGLRSAAWYKKRRKLAAKSATPGSNQPALVFAGLATVGAGLIAASFGSLWRETVSDMLTGYSFTQIPELYLPYWPFEPYLPLLVIALGVLLMTKADGYN
;
A
#
# COMPACT_ATOMS: atom_id res chain seq x y z
N MET A 1 13.54 5.20 16.99
CA MET A 1 12.24 5.92 16.99
C MET A 1 12.23 7.18 17.84
N ALA A 2 12.58 7.18 19.15
CA ALA A 2 12.57 8.42 19.95
C ALA A 2 13.51 9.52 19.40
N TRP A 3 14.67 9.11 18.87
CA TRP A 3 15.61 10.01 18.20
C TRP A 3 15.06 10.61 16.90
N GLN A 4 14.26 9.87 16.14
CA GLN A 4 13.60 10.39 14.93
C GLN A 4 12.51 11.41 15.29
N LEU A 5 11.71 11.14 16.31
CA LEU A 5 10.71 12.09 16.79
C LEU A 5 11.38 13.37 17.32
N LEU A 6 12.47 13.23 18.08
CA LEU A 6 13.27 14.37 18.55
C LEU A 6 13.83 15.18 17.38
N PHE A 7 14.38 14.52 16.37
CA PHE A 7 14.91 15.19 15.19
C PHE A 7 13.82 15.96 14.42
N ILE A 8 12.64 15.35 14.22
CA ILE A 8 11.48 16.02 13.61
C ILE A 8 11.08 17.24 14.44
N LEU A 9 10.93 17.09 15.76
CA LEU A 9 10.53 18.19 16.63
C LEU A 9 11.58 19.30 16.64
N TRP A 10 12.87 18.97 16.67
CA TRP A 10 13.96 19.94 16.56
C TRP A 10 13.85 20.71 15.24
N LEU A 11 13.79 20.02 14.11
CA LEU A 11 13.74 20.64 12.78
C LEU A 11 12.51 21.55 12.62
N VAL A 12 11.33 21.09 13.06
CA VAL A 12 10.06 21.82 12.93
C VAL A 12 9.96 23.01 13.88
N THR A 13 10.58 22.97 15.06
CA THR A 13 10.43 24.04 16.08
C THR A 13 11.59 25.02 16.14
N VAL A 14 12.82 24.54 15.91
CA VAL A 14 14.04 25.35 16.02
C VAL A 14 14.57 25.77 14.65
N HIS A 15 14.37 24.94 13.62
CA HIS A 15 14.84 25.21 12.25
C HIS A 15 13.66 25.35 11.27
N THR A 16 12.57 25.97 11.72
CA THR A 16 11.31 26.09 10.97
C THR A 16 11.51 26.68 9.58
N ASP A 17 12.32 27.74 9.45
CA ASP A 17 12.54 28.39 8.15
C ASP A 17 13.22 27.43 7.16
N TYR A 18 14.29 26.77 7.60
CA TYR A 18 14.97 25.73 6.81
C TYR A 18 14.05 24.53 6.52
N TYR A 19 13.23 24.12 7.49
CA TYR A 19 12.26 23.05 7.29
C TYR A 19 11.24 23.41 6.20
N VAL A 20 10.68 24.62 6.25
CA VAL A 20 9.66 25.10 5.31
C VAL A 20 10.24 25.33 3.91
N GLU A 21 11.47 25.86 3.81
CA GLU A 21 12.07 26.21 2.52
C GLU A 21 12.67 25.00 1.79
N GLU A 22 13.33 24.08 2.50
CA GLU A 22 14.19 23.06 1.87
C GLU A 22 13.67 21.63 2.02
N VAL A 23 12.80 21.37 3.00
CA VAL A 23 12.41 20.00 3.38
C VAL A 23 10.90 19.77 3.27
N TYR A 24 10.11 20.82 3.38
CA TYR A 24 8.67 20.70 3.52
C TYR A 24 7.96 20.39 2.21
N VAL A 25 7.46 19.16 2.12
CA VAL A 25 6.41 18.78 1.20
C VAL A 25 5.16 18.49 2.03
N MET A 26 4.10 19.29 1.85
CA MET A 26 2.86 19.21 2.65
C MET A 26 2.30 17.78 2.71
N ARG A 27 2.29 17.05 1.58
CA ARG A 27 1.86 15.65 1.52
C ARG A 27 2.67 14.76 2.46
N ASP A 28 3.99 14.88 2.43
CA ASP A 28 4.89 14.03 3.22
C ASP A 28 4.75 14.35 4.73
N ALA A 29 4.49 15.62 5.07
CA ALA A 29 4.15 16.03 6.43
C ALA A 29 2.80 15.42 6.88
N ILE A 30 1.76 15.46 6.04
CA ILE A 30 0.46 14.83 6.33
C ILE A 30 0.65 13.33 6.54
N GLU A 31 1.39 12.66 5.65
CA GLU A 31 1.68 11.23 5.70
C GLU A 31 2.39 10.84 7.00
N GLY A 32 3.43 11.58 7.37
CA GLY A 32 4.16 11.38 8.62
C GLY A 32 3.29 11.59 9.86
N VAL A 33 2.56 12.71 9.92
CA VAL A 33 1.67 13.03 11.06
C VAL A 33 0.58 11.97 11.24
N VAL A 34 -0.07 11.55 10.16
CA VAL A 34 -1.10 10.50 10.21
C VAL A 34 -0.48 9.16 10.61
N GLY A 35 0.70 8.82 10.10
CA GLY A 35 1.44 7.61 10.48
C GLY A 35 1.75 7.56 11.97
N TYR A 36 2.30 8.65 12.52
CA TYR A 36 2.57 8.74 13.95
C TYR A 36 1.30 8.72 14.80
N ALA A 37 0.22 9.36 14.35
CA ALA A 37 -1.08 9.29 15.03
C ALA A 37 -1.59 7.85 15.14
N PHE A 38 -1.53 7.07 14.05
CA PHE A 38 -1.86 5.64 14.07
C PHE A 38 -0.95 4.86 15.00
N LEU A 39 0.37 5.05 14.93
CA LEU A 39 1.34 4.35 15.79
C LEU A 39 1.07 4.62 17.28
N ILE A 40 0.90 5.88 17.67
CA ILE A 40 0.62 6.26 19.06
C ILE A 40 -0.71 5.65 19.51
N ALA A 41 -1.77 5.81 18.72
CA ALA A 41 -3.09 5.28 19.06
C ALA A 41 -3.08 3.75 19.18
N MET A 42 -2.46 3.04 18.25
CA MET A 42 -2.31 1.59 18.31
C MET A 42 -1.48 1.14 19.50
N THR A 43 -0.38 1.84 19.79
CA THR A 43 0.50 1.54 20.93
C THR A 43 -0.25 1.69 22.25
N LEU A 44 -0.87 2.85 22.48
CA LEU A 44 -1.66 3.10 23.69
C LEU A 44 -2.77 2.07 23.85
N THR A 45 -3.52 1.80 22.79
CA THR A 45 -4.66 0.87 22.81
C THR A 45 -4.27 -0.61 22.82
N SER A 46 -2.98 -0.92 22.78
CA SER A 46 -2.46 -2.27 23.04
C SER A 46 -2.40 -2.57 24.55
N PHE A 47 -2.37 -1.53 25.40
CA PHE A 47 -2.41 -1.68 26.85
C PHE A 47 -3.85 -1.74 27.37
N ARG A 48 -4.09 -2.56 28.40
CA ARG A 48 -5.43 -2.74 29.02
C ARG A 48 -6.06 -1.42 29.46
N PHE A 49 -5.24 -0.48 29.94
CA PHE A 49 -5.68 0.84 30.39
C PHE A 49 -6.45 1.61 29.31
N ALA A 50 -5.91 1.74 28.09
CA ALA A 50 -6.61 2.44 27.01
C ALA A 50 -7.58 1.52 26.26
N ARG A 51 -7.25 0.22 26.15
CA ARG A 51 -8.09 -0.79 25.45
C ARG A 51 -9.52 -0.84 25.99
N LYS A 52 -9.71 -0.69 27.31
CA LYS A 52 -11.02 -0.76 27.98
C LYS A 52 -12.00 0.33 27.53
N HIS A 53 -11.51 1.43 26.96
CA HIS A 53 -12.32 2.54 26.48
C HIS A 53 -12.84 2.33 25.04
N LEU A 54 -12.43 1.28 24.34
CA LEU A 54 -12.80 1.02 22.95
C LEU A 54 -13.68 -0.22 22.81
N LYS A 55 -14.77 -0.08 22.04
CA LYS A 55 -15.55 -1.25 21.60
C LYS A 55 -14.66 -2.19 20.77
N PRO A 56 -14.92 -3.52 20.77
CA PRO A 56 -14.14 -4.46 19.97
C PRO A 56 -14.03 -4.08 18.49
N ARG A 57 -15.11 -3.55 17.90
CA ARG A 57 -15.14 -3.09 16.51
C ARG A 57 -14.24 -1.88 16.26
N GLN A 58 -14.24 -0.89 17.16
CA GLN A 58 -13.43 0.34 17.02
C GLN A 58 -11.94 0.02 17.08
N TRP A 59 -11.54 -0.82 18.03
CA TRP A 59 -10.14 -1.25 18.13
C TRP A 59 -9.70 -2.07 16.93
N ARG A 60 -10.55 -2.98 16.45
CA ARG A 60 -10.26 -3.73 15.22
C ARG A 60 -10.10 -2.79 14.03
N LEU A 61 -10.99 -1.81 13.89
CA LEU A 61 -10.90 -0.82 12.81
C LEU A 61 -9.59 -0.04 12.91
N LEU A 62 -9.27 0.51 14.08
CA LEU A 62 -8.05 1.28 14.33
C LEU A 62 -6.77 0.49 14.00
N HIS A 63 -6.65 -0.73 14.53
CA HIS A 63 -5.47 -1.56 14.30
C HIS A 63 -5.39 -2.06 12.86
N LEU A 64 -6.53 -2.34 12.22
CA LEU A 64 -6.57 -2.74 10.82
C LEU A 64 -6.19 -1.58 9.90
N SER A 65 -6.81 -0.41 10.05
CA SER A 65 -6.49 0.76 9.23
C SER A 65 -5.05 1.20 9.46
N GLY A 66 -4.62 1.26 10.72
CA GLY A 66 -3.26 1.66 11.07
C GLY A 66 -2.21 0.70 10.53
N ILE A 67 -2.39 -0.62 10.63
CA ILE A 67 -1.40 -1.55 10.07
C ILE A 67 -1.32 -1.48 8.55
N TYR A 68 -2.45 -1.26 7.86
CA TYR A 68 -2.42 -1.09 6.40
C TYR A 68 -1.80 0.24 5.97
N PHE A 69 -2.06 1.33 6.71
CA PHE A 69 -1.42 2.62 6.47
C PHE A 69 0.10 2.53 6.63
N LEU A 70 0.56 1.96 7.76
CA LEU A 70 1.99 1.80 8.05
C LEU A 70 2.67 0.83 7.10
N TRP A 71 1.98 -0.26 6.72
CA TRP A 71 2.50 -1.18 5.71
C TRP A 71 2.60 -0.50 4.34
N ALA A 72 1.61 0.30 3.94
CA ALA A 72 1.65 1.03 2.69
C ALA A 72 2.81 2.02 2.65
N TYR A 73 3.06 2.74 3.76
CA TYR A 73 4.21 3.61 3.94
C TYR A 73 5.54 2.86 3.80
N ALA A 74 5.75 1.81 4.60
CA ALA A 74 6.99 1.06 4.55
C ALA A 74 7.22 0.45 3.15
N PHE A 75 6.17 -0.07 2.54
CA PHE A 75 6.24 -0.66 1.22
C PHE A 75 6.58 0.37 0.12
N SER A 76 5.99 1.57 0.16
CA SER A 76 6.31 2.62 -0.83
C SER A 76 7.75 3.07 -0.71
N VAL A 77 8.28 3.25 0.50
CA VAL A 77 9.68 3.64 0.73
C VAL A 77 10.62 2.67 0.01
N TYR A 78 10.49 1.37 0.24
CA TYR A 78 11.37 0.38 -0.41
C TYR A 78 11.14 0.23 -1.92
N TRP A 79 9.95 0.57 -2.41
CA TRP A 79 9.72 0.64 -3.86
C TRP A 79 10.49 1.82 -4.48
N TRP A 80 10.48 2.99 -3.85
CA TRP A 80 11.23 4.17 -4.30
C TRP A 80 12.75 3.93 -4.24
N GLU A 81 13.25 3.28 -3.19
CA GLU A 81 14.67 2.87 -3.10
C GLU A 81 15.09 1.97 -4.27
N LEU A 82 14.21 1.06 -4.72
CA LEU A 82 14.54 0.13 -5.81
C LEU A 82 14.48 0.75 -7.22
N PHE A 83 13.58 1.71 -7.43
CA PHE A 83 13.21 2.13 -8.79
C PHE A 83 13.39 3.63 -9.08
N TYR A 84 13.77 4.43 -8.08
CA TYR A 84 14.01 5.86 -8.22
C TYR A 84 15.39 6.28 -7.73
N TYR A 85 15.77 5.88 -6.52
CA TYR A 85 17.06 6.26 -5.97
C TYR A 85 18.20 5.44 -6.59
N PRO A 86 19.39 6.05 -6.80
CA PRO A 86 20.56 5.33 -7.24
C PRO A 86 21.09 4.39 -6.14
N ASP A 87 21.73 3.30 -6.55
CA ASP A 87 22.47 2.38 -5.67
C ASP A 87 21.64 1.67 -4.57
N PRO A 88 20.56 0.93 -4.92
CA PRO A 88 19.78 0.17 -3.94
C PRO A 88 20.65 -0.87 -3.22
N VAL A 89 20.47 -0.96 -1.90
CA VAL A 89 21.18 -1.93 -1.08
C VAL A 89 20.35 -3.19 -0.86
N VAL A 90 21.00 -4.28 -0.45
CA VAL A 90 20.36 -5.61 -0.32
C VAL A 90 19.10 -5.59 0.56
N ILE A 91 19.09 -4.76 1.60
CA ILE A 91 17.96 -4.67 2.52
C ILE A 91 16.70 -4.11 1.86
N ASP A 92 16.83 -3.26 0.85
CA ASP A 92 15.69 -2.67 0.13
C ASP A 92 14.98 -3.75 -0.68
N TYR A 93 15.74 -4.63 -1.34
CA TYR A 93 15.20 -5.79 -2.05
C TYR A 93 14.46 -6.74 -1.10
N ILE A 94 15.04 -7.01 0.08
CA ILE A 94 14.44 -7.91 1.07
C ILE A 94 13.09 -7.37 1.53
N TYR A 95 13.01 -6.09 1.89
CA TYR A 95 11.76 -5.53 2.40
C TYR A 95 10.72 -5.32 1.30
N TYR A 96 11.14 -4.90 0.11
CA TYR A 96 10.23 -4.79 -1.03
C TYR A 96 9.59 -6.14 -1.36
N TRP A 97 10.40 -7.16 -1.62
CA TRP A 97 9.91 -8.49 -1.97
C TRP A 97 9.22 -9.20 -0.80
N GLY A 98 9.65 -8.92 0.44
CA GLY A 98 8.98 -9.41 1.65
C GLY A 98 7.57 -8.84 1.80
N GLY A 99 7.40 -7.53 1.59
CA GLY A 99 6.10 -6.86 1.58
C GLY A 99 5.20 -7.41 0.47
N PHE A 100 5.77 -7.56 -0.74
CA PHE A 100 5.08 -8.11 -1.89
C PHE A 100 4.62 -9.56 -1.66
N LEU A 101 5.49 -10.40 -1.10
CA LEU A 101 5.18 -11.79 -0.75
C LEU A 101 4.07 -11.87 0.30
N ALA A 102 4.15 -11.06 1.36
CA ALA A 102 3.13 -11.03 2.41
C ALA A 102 1.74 -10.66 1.83
N TRP A 103 1.70 -9.69 0.93
CA TRP A 103 0.47 -9.30 0.25
C TRP A 103 -0.01 -10.40 -0.73
N GLY A 104 0.90 -10.97 -1.52
CA GLY A 104 0.60 -12.04 -2.48
C GLY A 104 0.02 -13.30 -1.81
N LEU A 105 0.60 -13.71 -0.67
CA LEU A 105 0.08 -14.83 0.13
C LEU A 105 -1.33 -14.54 0.66
N ARG A 106 -1.59 -13.29 1.08
CA ARG A 106 -2.93 -12.88 1.53
C ARG A 106 -3.94 -12.91 0.38
N SER A 107 -3.56 -12.45 -0.81
CA SER A 107 -4.39 -12.50 -2.02
C SER A 107 -4.67 -13.95 -2.45
N ALA A 108 -3.68 -14.82 -2.41
CA ALA A 108 -3.85 -16.26 -2.70
C ALA A 108 -4.76 -16.96 -1.68
N ALA A 109 -4.62 -16.64 -0.39
CA ALA A 109 -5.49 -17.16 0.66
C ALA A 109 -6.96 -16.70 0.48
N TRP A 110 -7.16 -15.44 0.10
CA TRP A 110 -8.47 -14.90 -0.23
C TRP A 110 -9.11 -15.60 -1.43
N TYR A 111 -8.34 -15.79 -2.52
CA TYR A 111 -8.78 -16.53 -3.70
C TYR A 111 -9.19 -17.97 -3.35
N LYS A 112 -8.34 -18.70 -2.62
CA LYS A 112 -8.63 -20.06 -2.16
C LYS A 112 -9.92 -20.14 -1.33
N LYS A 113 -10.16 -19.17 -0.46
CA LYS A 113 -11.39 -19.09 0.33
C LYS A 113 -12.61 -18.90 -0.57
N ARG A 114 -12.55 -17.98 -1.54
CA ARG A 114 -13.65 -17.71 -2.47
C ARG A 114 -13.96 -18.89 -3.36
N ARG A 115 -12.94 -19.57 -3.90
CA ARG A 115 -13.12 -20.81 -4.65
C ARG A 115 -13.87 -21.89 -3.88
N LYS A 116 -13.54 -22.06 -2.61
CA LYS A 116 -14.26 -23.02 -1.75
C LYS A 116 -15.72 -22.63 -1.52
N LEU A 117 -16.02 -21.33 -1.44
CA LEU A 117 -17.40 -20.85 -1.30
C LEU A 117 -18.17 -21.05 -2.60
N ALA A 118 -17.58 -20.68 -3.73
CA ALA A 118 -18.17 -20.83 -5.05
C ALA A 118 -18.45 -22.30 -5.38
N ALA A 119 -17.53 -23.22 -5.06
CA ALA A 119 -17.73 -24.66 -5.23
C ALA A 119 -18.92 -25.23 -4.42
N LYS A 120 -19.26 -24.61 -3.27
CA LYS A 120 -20.42 -25.01 -2.46
C LYS A 120 -21.75 -24.49 -3.02
N SER A 121 -21.70 -23.40 -3.78
CA SER A 121 -22.86 -22.74 -4.40
C SER A 121 -22.91 -22.95 -5.92
N ALA A 122 -22.08 -23.83 -6.47
CA ALA A 122 -21.83 -23.91 -7.90
C ALA A 122 -23.05 -24.49 -8.64
N THR A 123 -23.56 -23.72 -9.60
CA THR A 123 -24.43 -24.25 -10.66
C THR A 123 -23.56 -25.02 -11.66
N PRO A 124 -23.94 -26.26 -12.06
CA PRO A 124 -23.19 -27.03 -13.05
C PRO A 124 -23.02 -26.22 -14.36
N GLY A 125 -21.77 -26.06 -14.84
CA GLY A 125 -21.46 -25.43 -16.12
C GLY A 125 -21.03 -23.96 -16.12
N SER A 126 -20.89 -23.30 -14.95
CA SER A 126 -20.52 -21.86 -14.87
C SER A 126 -19.05 -21.51 -15.09
N ASN A 127 -18.18 -22.47 -15.44
CA ASN A 127 -16.74 -22.22 -15.62
C ASN A 127 -16.49 -21.36 -16.87
N GLN A 128 -15.96 -20.15 -16.68
CA GLN A 128 -15.56 -19.26 -17.76
C GLN A 128 -14.04 -19.29 -17.98
N PRO A 129 -13.50 -20.18 -18.83
CA PRO A 129 -12.05 -20.34 -19.00
C PRO A 129 -11.38 -19.04 -19.48
N ALA A 130 -12.07 -18.26 -20.31
CA ALA A 130 -11.59 -16.96 -20.78
C ALA A 130 -11.25 -15.99 -19.61
N LEU A 131 -12.07 -15.95 -18.56
CA LEU A 131 -11.81 -15.12 -17.38
C LEU A 131 -10.64 -15.64 -16.55
N VAL A 132 -10.43 -16.95 -16.49
CA VAL A 132 -9.25 -17.54 -15.84
C VAL A 132 -7.98 -17.15 -16.58
N PHE A 133 -7.97 -17.28 -17.92
CA PHE A 133 -6.82 -16.89 -18.74
C PHE A 133 -6.54 -15.39 -18.65
N ALA A 134 -7.59 -14.55 -18.74
CA ALA A 134 -7.45 -13.11 -18.54
C ALA A 134 -6.88 -12.80 -17.16
N GLY A 135 -7.42 -13.41 -16.11
CA GLY A 135 -6.93 -13.22 -14.74
C GLY A 135 -5.48 -13.63 -14.54
N LEU A 136 -5.06 -14.79 -15.08
CA LEU A 136 -3.67 -15.23 -15.05
C LEU A 136 -2.74 -14.28 -15.83
N ALA A 137 -3.15 -13.82 -17.01
CA ALA A 137 -2.40 -12.86 -17.79
C ALA A 137 -2.24 -11.53 -17.04
N THR A 138 -3.31 -11.04 -16.41
CA THR A 138 -3.27 -9.82 -15.59
C THR A 138 -2.35 -9.99 -14.38
N VAL A 139 -2.41 -11.12 -13.67
CA VAL A 139 -1.47 -11.42 -12.57
C VAL A 139 -0.03 -11.42 -13.08
N GLY A 140 0.25 -12.08 -14.22
CA GLY A 140 1.56 -12.10 -14.85
C GLY A 140 2.06 -10.70 -15.20
N ALA A 141 1.21 -9.87 -15.80
CA ALA A 141 1.54 -8.47 -16.12
C ALA A 141 1.88 -7.67 -14.85
N GLY A 142 1.12 -7.85 -13.77
CA GLY A 142 1.41 -7.19 -12.49
C GLY A 142 2.72 -7.66 -11.85
N LEU A 143 3.09 -8.95 -11.96
CA LEU A 143 4.38 -9.46 -11.49
C LEU A 143 5.56 -8.90 -12.30
N ILE A 144 5.39 -8.76 -13.62
CA ILE A 144 6.38 -8.10 -14.48
C ILE A 144 6.51 -6.63 -14.07
N ALA A 145 5.39 -5.90 -13.95
CA ALA A 145 5.40 -4.50 -13.51
C ALA A 145 6.08 -4.32 -12.14
N ALA A 146 5.85 -5.25 -11.20
CA ALA A 146 6.50 -5.23 -9.89
C ALA A 146 8.02 -5.42 -9.96
N SER A 147 8.53 -6.10 -10.98
CA SER A 147 9.97 -6.38 -11.12
C SER A 147 10.70 -5.27 -11.88
N PHE A 148 9.99 -4.55 -12.75
CA PHE A 148 10.57 -3.58 -13.69
C PHE A 148 9.99 -2.18 -13.49
N GLY A 149 9.89 -1.71 -12.23
CA GLY A 149 9.38 -0.38 -11.89
C GLY A 149 10.03 0.76 -12.68
N SER A 150 11.35 0.68 -12.86
CA SER A 150 12.13 1.70 -13.58
C SER A 150 11.72 1.89 -15.05
N LEU A 151 11.09 0.88 -15.69
CA LEU A 151 10.69 0.96 -17.09
C LEU A 151 9.39 1.75 -17.31
N TRP A 152 8.55 1.89 -16.30
CA TRP A 152 7.22 2.49 -16.43
C TRP A 152 6.95 3.64 -15.45
N ARG A 153 7.76 3.77 -14.39
CA ARG A 153 7.63 4.81 -13.37
C ARG A 153 7.47 6.21 -13.96
N GLU A 154 8.41 6.63 -14.81
CA GLU A 154 8.44 7.98 -15.37
C GLU A 154 7.19 8.26 -16.21
N THR A 155 6.82 7.32 -17.09
CA THR A 155 5.59 7.41 -17.88
C THR A 155 4.35 7.59 -17.00
N VAL A 156 4.25 6.82 -15.91
CA VAL A 156 3.12 6.92 -14.97
C VAL A 156 3.14 8.25 -14.22
N SER A 157 4.30 8.69 -13.75
CA SER A 157 4.47 9.98 -13.07
C SER A 157 4.02 11.13 -13.99
N ASP A 158 4.47 11.13 -15.24
CA ASP A 158 4.12 12.15 -16.23
C ASP A 158 2.62 12.13 -16.57
N MET A 159 1.99 10.96 -16.56
CA MET A 159 0.55 10.84 -16.80
C MET A 159 -0.31 11.28 -15.61
N LEU A 160 0.21 11.16 -14.38
CA LEU A 160 -0.55 11.38 -13.15
C LEU A 160 -0.20 12.69 -12.45
N THR A 161 0.79 13.44 -12.94
CA THR A 161 1.23 14.70 -12.33
C THR A 161 1.30 15.83 -13.35
N GLY A 162 1.30 17.08 -12.87
CA GLY A 162 1.48 18.25 -13.75
C GLY A 162 0.21 18.74 -14.46
N TYR A 163 -0.96 18.22 -14.09
CA TYR A 163 -2.25 18.67 -14.62
C TYR A 163 -3.05 19.46 -13.57
N SER A 164 -3.91 20.38 -14.00
CA SER A 164 -4.70 21.21 -13.07
C SER A 164 -5.59 20.39 -12.13
N PHE A 165 -6.09 19.24 -12.58
CA PHE A 165 -6.92 18.35 -11.77
C PHE A 165 -6.10 17.47 -10.79
N THR A 166 -4.77 17.37 -10.97
CA THR A 166 -3.88 16.56 -10.11
C THR A 166 -3.21 17.39 -9.02
N GLN A 167 -3.22 18.72 -9.11
CA GLN A 167 -2.62 19.64 -8.13
C GLN A 167 -3.09 19.39 -6.69
N ILE A 168 -4.40 19.19 -6.47
CA ILE A 168 -4.93 18.94 -5.10
C ILE A 168 -4.42 17.60 -4.56
N PRO A 169 -4.58 16.47 -5.27
CA PRO A 169 -3.96 15.20 -4.86
C PRO A 169 -2.44 15.29 -4.62
N GLU A 170 -1.70 15.97 -5.50
CA GLU A 170 -0.25 16.14 -5.37
C GLU A 170 0.14 16.84 -4.05
N LEU A 171 -0.65 17.81 -3.62
CA LEU A 171 -0.39 18.59 -2.41
C LEU A 171 -0.84 17.89 -1.11
N TYR A 172 -1.95 17.14 -1.15
CA TYR A 172 -2.65 16.73 0.07
C TYR A 172 -2.85 15.23 0.25
N LEU A 173 -2.82 14.44 -0.83
CA LEU A 173 -3.20 13.04 -0.77
C LEU A 173 -1.97 12.18 -0.46
N PRO A 174 -1.91 11.51 0.72
CA PRO A 174 -0.78 10.64 1.06
C PRO A 174 -0.59 9.57 0.01
N TYR A 175 0.68 9.27 -0.27
CA TYR A 175 1.08 8.30 -1.28
C TYR A 175 0.70 8.60 -2.74
N TRP A 176 0.14 9.76 -3.07
CA TRP A 176 -0.08 10.15 -4.48
C TRP A 176 1.25 10.15 -5.24
N PRO A 177 1.33 9.60 -6.47
CA PRO A 177 0.22 9.10 -7.33
C PRO A 177 -0.05 7.58 -7.25
N PHE A 178 0.31 6.95 -6.12
CA PHE A 178 0.13 5.52 -5.86
C PHE A 178 0.93 4.58 -6.76
N GLU A 179 1.97 5.10 -7.43
CA GLU A 179 2.90 4.35 -8.27
C GLU A 179 3.37 3.02 -7.64
N PRO A 180 3.89 2.99 -6.39
CA PRO A 180 4.34 1.75 -5.77
C PRO A 180 3.30 0.64 -5.74
N TYR A 181 2.01 1.00 -5.68
CA TYR A 181 0.92 0.04 -5.48
C TYR A 181 0.27 -0.42 -6.78
N LEU A 182 0.59 0.19 -7.93
CA LEU A 182 0.01 -0.20 -9.22
C LEU A 182 0.18 -1.70 -9.53
N PRO A 183 1.36 -2.31 -9.35
CA PRO A 183 1.52 -3.76 -9.56
C PRO A 183 0.58 -4.60 -8.67
N LEU A 184 0.39 -4.18 -7.42
CA LEU A 184 -0.52 -4.85 -6.49
C LEU A 184 -1.98 -4.73 -6.95
N LEU A 185 -2.39 -3.57 -7.44
CA LEU A 185 -3.74 -3.33 -7.97
C LEU A 185 -4.01 -4.18 -9.22
N VAL A 186 -3.02 -4.28 -10.12
CA VAL A 186 -3.10 -5.14 -11.31
C VAL A 186 -3.26 -6.61 -10.90
N ILE A 187 -2.46 -7.10 -9.95
CA ILE A 187 -2.59 -8.47 -9.45
C ILE A 187 -3.96 -8.68 -8.78
N ALA A 188 -4.42 -7.71 -7.98
CA ALA A 188 -5.73 -7.80 -7.33
C ALA A 188 -6.87 -7.92 -8.35
N LEU A 189 -6.79 -7.16 -9.45
CA LEU A 189 -7.72 -7.24 -10.56
C LEU A 189 -7.68 -8.63 -11.22
N GLY A 190 -6.48 -9.16 -11.48
CA GLY A 190 -6.32 -10.51 -12.05
C GLY A 190 -6.93 -11.59 -11.15
N VAL A 191 -6.68 -11.52 -9.85
CA VAL A 191 -7.28 -12.45 -8.86
C VAL A 191 -8.81 -12.29 -8.81
N LEU A 192 -9.34 -11.05 -8.93
CA LEU A 192 -10.78 -10.80 -8.99
C LEU A 192 -11.43 -11.42 -10.22
N LEU A 193 -10.80 -11.31 -11.40
CA LEU A 193 -11.27 -11.96 -12.64
C LEU A 193 -11.36 -13.47 -12.47
N MET A 194 -10.34 -14.08 -11.85
CA MET A 194 -10.35 -15.51 -11.56
C MET A 194 -11.49 -15.89 -10.62
N THR A 195 -11.78 -15.10 -9.57
CA THR A 195 -12.91 -15.40 -8.67
C THR A 195 -14.28 -15.30 -9.35
N LYS A 196 -14.43 -14.39 -10.33
CA LYS A 196 -15.66 -14.30 -11.12
C LYS A 196 -15.82 -15.50 -12.05
N ALA A 197 -14.71 -16.02 -12.58
CA ALA A 197 -14.71 -17.22 -13.41
C ALA A 197 -15.24 -18.46 -12.68
N ASP A 198 -15.06 -18.51 -11.36
CA ASP A 198 -15.56 -19.59 -10.48
C ASP A 198 -17.06 -19.45 -10.15
N GLY A 199 -17.77 -18.43 -10.67
CA GLY A 199 -19.22 -18.24 -10.44
C GLY A 199 -19.57 -17.52 -9.14
N TYR A 200 -18.62 -16.78 -8.55
CA TYR A 200 -18.88 -15.94 -7.36
C TYR A 200 -19.41 -14.57 -7.79
N ASN A 201 -20.70 -14.30 -7.51
CA ASN A 201 -21.33 -12.97 -7.65
C ASN A 201 -21.14 -12.13 -6.37
#